data_AF-A0AAP6EE19-F1
#
_entry.id   AF-A0AAP6EE19-F1
#
_cell.length_a   1.000
_cell.length_b   1.000
_cell.length_c   1.000
_cell.angle_alpha   90.00
_cell.angle_beta   90.00
_cell.angle_gamma   90.00
#
_symmetry.space_group_name_H-M   'P 1'
#
loop_
_entity.id
_entity.type
_entity.pdbx_description
1 polymer ?
#
loop_
_entity_poly.entity_id
_entity_poly.type
_entity_poly.pdbx_seq_one_letter_code
_entity_poly.pdbx_strand_id
1 'polypeptide(L)'
;MGHRQRRRRGPSGPSQITATLSIPFVGEISGTWQPADAERSAAWELYLELVTRVSVEDLHPDEGFLREALTSLYTFFGTTRDILRRYGPDVAPPLAPGHVSFGVLAVTVLNRVLRPLLASWHPRLTAYESRRPEGHDPVDWERAWDQAPALRAQLTEVRRTLSSLARTLQKVADVSDLIDLPAPRSPGLGADRGTPPRRFERILTARSRETGARPERFRRTKLGCGHALRTG
;
A
#
# COMPACT_ATOMS: atom_id res chain seq x y z
N MET A 1 27.50 21.01 39.97
CA MET A 1 27.52 20.60 38.55
C MET A 1 27.16 19.12 38.48
N GLY A 2 25.91 18.80 38.13
CA GLY A 2 25.46 17.42 38.00
C GLY A 2 25.60 16.94 36.56
N HIS A 3 26.55 16.04 36.30
CA HIS A 3 26.63 15.34 35.02
C HIS A 3 25.39 14.46 34.85
N ARG A 4 24.40 14.96 34.10
CA ARG A 4 23.30 14.13 33.59
C ARG A 4 23.91 13.15 32.59
N GLN A 5 24.27 11.96 33.05
CA GLN A 5 24.51 10.81 32.19
C GLN A 5 23.26 10.62 31.32
N ARG A 6 23.36 10.98 30.04
CA ARG A 6 22.41 10.54 29.02
C ARG A 6 22.48 9.02 29.02
N ARG A 7 21.54 8.37 29.69
CA ARG A 7 21.27 6.94 29.49
C ARG A 7 21.01 6.77 27.99
N ARG A 8 21.97 6.20 27.26
CA ARG A 8 21.71 5.70 25.91
C ARG A 8 20.56 4.71 26.07
N ARG A 9 19.37 5.05 25.57
CA ARG A 9 18.29 4.08 25.42
C ARG A 9 18.91 2.91 24.64
N GLY A 10 18.85 1.70 25.19
CA GLY A 10 19.23 0.52 24.43
C GLY A 10 18.40 0.45 23.14
N PRO A 11 18.82 -0.36 22.14
CA PRO A 11 18.10 -0.45 20.88
C PRO A 11 16.64 -0.80 21.17
N SER A 12 15.71 0.12 20.86
CA SER A 12 14.30 -0.19 20.85
C SER A 12 14.02 -0.92 19.53
N GLY A 13 13.68 -2.20 19.63
CA GLY A 13 13.31 -3.05 18.50
C GLY A 13 13.75 -4.50 18.64
N PRO A 14 13.32 -5.38 17.73
CA PRO A 14 13.63 -6.81 17.80
C PRO A 14 15.14 -7.05 17.65
N SER A 15 15.71 -7.91 18.50
CA SER A 15 17.13 -8.30 18.42
C SER A 15 17.46 -9.10 17.16
N GLN A 16 16.46 -9.81 16.63
CA GLN A 16 16.55 -10.58 15.39
C GLN A 16 15.18 -10.66 14.71
N ILE A 17 15.17 -10.62 13.38
CA ILE A 17 14.00 -10.94 12.56
C ILE A 17 14.38 -11.89 11.42
N THR A 18 13.39 -12.57 10.86
CA THR A 18 13.53 -13.20 9.54
C THR A 18 13.09 -12.19 8.48
N ALA A 19 13.97 -11.93 7.52
CA ALA A 19 13.67 -11.11 6.36
C ALA A 19 13.48 -12.03 5.15
N THR A 20 12.42 -11.78 4.40
CA THR A 20 12.09 -12.51 3.18
C THR A 20 11.69 -11.49 2.12
N LEU A 21 12.30 -11.59 0.94
CA LEU A 21 12.02 -10.73 -0.20
C LEU A 21 11.85 -11.60 -1.45
N SER A 22 10.63 -11.63 -1.98
CA SER A 22 10.33 -12.28 -3.26
C SER A 22 10.74 -11.35 -4.40
N ILE A 23 11.63 -11.83 -5.27
CA ILE A 23 12.15 -11.10 -6.41
C ILE A 23 11.46 -11.62 -7.69
N PRO A 24 10.82 -10.74 -8.47
CA PRO A 24 10.15 -11.12 -9.69
C PRO A 24 11.10 -11.85 -10.65
N PHE A 25 10.69 -13.02 -11.14
CA PHE A 25 11.42 -13.80 -12.16
C PHE A 25 12.81 -14.34 -11.74
N VAL A 26 13.26 -14.11 -10.49
CA VAL A 26 14.59 -14.52 -9.99
C VAL A 26 14.48 -15.51 -8.82
N GLY A 27 13.43 -15.41 -7.99
CA GLY A 27 13.21 -16.29 -6.84
C GLY A 27 13.01 -15.53 -5.54
N GLU A 28 13.50 -16.08 -4.43
CA GLU A 28 13.37 -15.48 -3.10
C GLU A 28 14.74 -15.27 -2.46
N ILE A 29 14.90 -14.16 -1.75
CA ILE A 29 15.99 -13.98 -0.78
C ILE A 29 15.41 -14.07 0.60
N SER A 30 15.94 -14.97 1.42
CA SER A 30 15.59 -15.08 2.83
C SER A 30 16.83 -15.20 3.70
N GLY A 31 16.71 -14.72 4.93
CA GLY A 31 17.79 -14.84 5.92
C GLY A 31 17.43 -14.22 7.26
N THR A 32 18.28 -14.48 8.24
CA THR A 32 18.20 -13.87 9.56
C THR A 32 18.85 -12.48 9.54
N TRP A 33 18.19 -11.51 10.16
CA TRP A 33 18.69 -10.16 10.27
C TRP A 33 18.73 -9.74 11.74
N GLN A 34 19.92 -9.36 12.21
CA GLN A 34 20.15 -8.78 13.54
C GLN A 34 20.54 -7.30 13.37
N PRO A 35 19.57 -6.39 13.26
CA PRO A 35 19.84 -5.03 12.80
C PRO A 35 20.57 -4.18 13.84
N ALA A 36 21.67 -3.56 13.43
CA ALA A 36 22.37 -2.52 14.17
C ALA A 36 21.59 -1.18 14.17
N ASP A 37 21.95 -0.25 15.05
CA ASP A 37 21.25 1.05 15.16
C ASP A 37 21.24 1.86 13.84
N ALA A 38 22.33 1.79 13.07
CA ALA A 38 22.41 2.42 11.75
C ALA A 38 21.42 1.79 10.76
N GLU A 39 21.29 0.45 10.78
CA GLU A 39 20.34 -0.27 9.94
C GLU A 39 18.89 0.01 10.31
N ARG A 40 18.57 0.18 11.61
CA ARG A 40 17.23 0.56 12.07
C ARG A 40 16.85 1.96 11.59
N SER A 41 17.79 2.89 11.68
CA SER A 41 17.61 4.27 11.23
C SER A 41 17.43 4.34 9.71
N ALA A 42 18.25 3.62 8.96
CA ALA A 42 18.12 3.49 7.50
C ALA A 42 16.81 2.80 7.10
N ALA A 43 16.39 1.76 7.84
CA ALA A 43 15.13 1.07 7.60
C ALA A 43 13.92 1.98 7.80
N TRP A 44 13.92 2.83 8.82
CA TRP A 44 12.88 3.83 9.03
C TRP A 44 12.78 4.80 7.84
N GLU A 45 13.91 5.34 7.38
CA GLU A 45 13.90 6.28 6.25
C GLU A 45 13.40 5.62 4.96
N LEU A 46 13.91 4.42 4.64
CA LEU A 46 13.49 3.73 3.42
C LEU A 46 12.03 3.26 3.51
N TYR A 47 11.56 2.89 4.70
CA TYR A 47 10.16 2.57 4.96
C TYR A 47 9.25 3.77 4.67
N LEU A 48 9.58 4.96 5.18
CA LEU A 48 8.82 6.18 4.92
C LEU A 48 8.74 6.49 3.42
N GLU A 49 9.86 6.35 2.71
CA GLU A 49 9.89 6.53 1.25
C GLU A 49 8.97 5.55 0.53
N LEU A 50 8.89 4.30 0.98
CA LEU A 50 8.01 3.31 0.37
C LEU A 50 6.54 3.60 0.62
N VAL A 51 6.14 3.87 1.86
CA VAL A 51 4.71 4.03 2.22
C VAL A 51 4.07 5.33 1.77
N THR A 52 4.87 6.32 1.34
CA THR A 52 4.39 7.63 0.89
C THR A 52 4.41 7.81 -0.63
N ARG A 53 4.91 6.81 -1.38
CA ARG A 53 5.03 6.89 -2.84
C ARG A 53 3.86 6.22 -3.55
N VAL A 54 3.43 6.86 -4.64
CA VAL A 54 2.41 6.37 -5.61
C VAL A 54 2.70 4.94 -6.09
N SER A 55 3.97 4.53 -6.16
CA SER A 55 4.38 3.19 -6.59
C SER A 55 4.01 2.05 -5.64
N VAL A 56 3.42 2.35 -4.47
CA VAL A 56 2.96 1.35 -3.48
C VAL A 56 1.43 1.25 -3.38
N GLU A 57 0.66 2.26 -3.83
CA GLU A 57 -0.81 2.20 -3.91
C GLU A 57 -1.37 1.65 -5.24
N ASP A 58 -2.22 0.62 -5.19
CA ASP A 58 -2.84 0.02 -6.37
C ASP A 58 -3.56 1.09 -7.22
N LEU A 59 -3.15 1.19 -8.48
CA LEU A 59 -3.83 2.02 -9.47
C LEU A 59 -4.86 1.12 -10.15
N HIS A 60 -6.11 1.55 -10.18
CA HIS A 60 -7.16 0.90 -10.98
C HIS A 60 -6.67 0.75 -12.44
N PRO A 61 -7.10 -0.28 -13.22
CA PRO A 61 -6.66 -0.48 -14.60
C PRO A 61 -6.76 0.77 -15.50
N ASP A 62 -7.74 1.61 -15.22
CA ASP A 62 -8.01 2.86 -15.96
C ASP A 62 -7.42 4.11 -15.29
N GLU A 63 -6.77 3.97 -14.14
CA GLU A 63 -6.19 5.08 -13.37
C GLU A 63 -4.67 5.06 -13.40
N GLY A 64 -4.09 6.23 -13.17
CA GLY A 64 -2.66 6.45 -13.07
C GLY A 64 -1.90 6.42 -14.41
N PHE A 65 -0.89 7.27 -14.47
CA PHE A 65 -0.03 7.46 -15.64
C PHE A 65 1.23 6.59 -15.50
N LEU A 66 1.52 5.74 -16.49
CA LEU A 66 2.67 4.81 -16.47
C LEU A 66 3.99 5.58 -16.40
N ARG A 67 4.05 6.74 -17.07
CA ARG A 67 5.17 7.68 -16.97
C ARG A 67 5.43 8.12 -15.54
N GLU A 68 4.39 8.44 -14.76
CA GLU A 68 4.54 8.85 -13.36
C GLU A 68 5.00 7.67 -12.50
N ALA A 69 4.43 6.49 -12.71
CA ALA A 69 4.83 5.29 -11.98
C ALA A 69 6.32 4.96 -12.19
N LEU A 70 6.79 4.98 -13.45
CA LEU A 70 8.21 4.75 -13.77
C LEU A 70 9.11 5.86 -13.21
N THR A 71 8.67 7.12 -13.27
CA THR A 71 9.43 8.26 -12.73
C THR A 71 9.55 8.19 -11.21
N SER A 72 8.48 7.81 -10.51
CA SER A 72 8.51 7.57 -9.06
C SER A 72 9.52 6.48 -8.68
N LEU A 73 9.54 5.35 -9.41
CA LEU A 73 10.50 4.27 -9.20
C LEU A 73 11.95 4.69 -9.50
N TYR A 74 12.17 5.50 -10.54
CA TYR A 74 13.49 6.05 -10.85
C TYR A 74 13.99 7.00 -9.73
N THR A 75 13.13 7.89 -9.22
CA THR A 75 13.47 8.77 -8.10
C THR A 75 13.73 7.96 -6.81
N PHE A 76 12.98 6.88 -6.59
CA PHE A 76 13.19 5.97 -5.47
C PHE A 76 14.56 5.27 -5.55
N PHE A 77 15.02 4.94 -6.76
CA PHE A 77 16.37 4.40 -6.99
C PHE A 77 17.45 5.37 -6.48
N GLY A 78 17.33 6.66 -6.79
CA GLY A 78 18.23 7.71 -6.30
C GLY A 78 18.18 7.84 -4.77
N THR A 79 16.97 7.93 -4.23
CA THR A 79 16.74 8.10 -2.78
C THR A 79 17.33 6.95 -1.96
N THR A 80 17.15 5.71 -2.42
CA THR A 80 17.74 4.53 -1.77
C THR A 80 19.28 4.59 -1.76
N ARG A 81 19.89 5.06 -2.86
CA ARG A 81 21.35 5.25 -2.91
C ARG A 81 21.82 6.34 -1.96
N ASP A 82 21.04 7.39 -1.76
CA ASP A 82 21.36 8.46 -0.82
C ASP A 82 21.32 7.96 0.61
N ILE A 83 20.34 7.14 0.97
CA ILE A 83 20.28 6.47 2.27
C ILE A 83 21.52 5.58 2.46
N LEU A 84 21.83 4.70 1.50
CA LEU A 84 23.03 3.86 1.57
C LEU A 84 24.31 4.67 1.75
N ARG A 85 24.47 5.79 1.02
CA ARG A 85 25.63 6.67 1.15
C ARG A 85 25.71 7.37 2.49
N ARG A 86 24.58 7.82 3.03
CA ARG A 86 24.51 8.56 4.29
C ARG A 86 24.92 7.71 5.48
N TYR A 87 24.46 6.46 5.52
CA TYR A 87 24.78 5.54 6.60
C TYR A 87 26.09 4.76 6.38
N GLY A 88 26.61 4.74 5.15
CA GLY A 88 27.94 4.22 4.86
C GLY A 88 28.06 2.69 5.08
N PRO A 89 29.25 2.18 5.44
CA PRO A 89 29.48 0.75 5.59
C PRO A 89 28.68 0.10 6.73
N ASP A 90 28.19 0.87 7.69
CA ASP A 90 27.48 0.37 8.88
C ASP A 90 26.14 -0.29 8.52
N VAL A 91 25.59 0.00 7.34
CA VAL A 91 24.36 -0.66 6.85
C VAL A 91 24.64 -1.86 5.94
N ALA A 92 25.90 -2.18 5.69
CA ALA A 92 26.32 -3.33 4.89
C ALA A 92 27.54 -4.04 5.53
N PRO A 93 27.46 -4.47 6.81
CA PRO A 93 28.55 -5.18 7.44
C PRO A 93 28.81 -6.53 6.75
N PRO A 94 30.01 -7.12 6.88
CA PRO A 94 30.27 -8.49 6.46
C PRO A 94 29.26 -9.46 7.10
N LEU A 95 28.66 -10.33 6.29
CA LEU A 95 27.59 -11.25 6.73
C LEU A 95 28.08 -12.69 6.79
N ALA A 96 27.69 -13.39 7.84
CA ALA A 96 27.79 -14.84 7.89
C ALA A 96 26.76 -15.49 6.93
N PRO A 97 26.99 -16.72 6.45
CA PRO A 97 26.00 -17.45 5.65
C PRO A 97 24.62 -17.46 6.33
N GLY A 98 23.55 -17.31 5.54
CA GLY A 98 22.17 -17.26 6.03
C GLY A 98 21.73 -15.94 6.65
N HIS A 99 22.61 -14.93 6.74
CA HIS A 99 22.28 -13.61 7.26
C HIS A 99 22.08 -12.58 6.15
N VAL A 100 21.27 -11.55 6.43
CA VAL A 100 21.07 -10.39 5.54
C VAL A 100 21.29 -9.08 6.32
N SER A 101 21.51 -8.00 5.56
CA SER A 101 21.60 -6.62 6.06
C SER A 101 20.71 -5.68 5.24
N PHE A 102 20.49 -4.47 5.77
CA PHE A 102 19.82 -3.39 5.05
C PHE A 102 20.43 -3.19 3.65
N GLY A 103 21.75 -3.09 3.59
CA GLY A 103 22.50 -2.84 2.37
C GLY A 103 22.31 -3.94 1.33
N VAL A 104 22.33 -5.21 1.73
CA VAL A 104 22.09 -6.34 0.83
C VAL A 104 20.68 -6.28 0.25
N LEU A 105 19.65 -6.06 1.08
CA LEU A 105 18.27 -5.97 0.61
C LEU A 105 18.06 -4.76 -0.30
N ALA A 106 18.57 -3.59 0.08
CA ALA A 106 18.45 -2.37 -0.71
C ALA A 106 19.13 -2.49 -2.09
N VAL A 107 20.39 -2.95 -2.12
CA VAL A 107 21.12 -3.14 -3.38
C VAL A 107 20.48 -4.23 -4.25
N THR A 108 19.91 -5.26 -3.64
CA THR A 108 19.13 -6.28 -4.36
C THR A 108 17.92 -5.64 -5.03
N VAL A 109 17.10 -4.88 -4.31
CA VAL A 109 15.94 -4.20 -4.90
C VAL A 109 16.36 -3.28 -6.05
N LEU A 110 17.41 -2.48 -5.85
CA LEU A 110 17.92 -1.60 -6.91
C LEU A 110 18.32 -2.39 -8.18
N ASN A 111 19.13 -3.42 -8.04
CA ASN A 111 19.75 -4.07 -9.20
C ASN A 111 18.92 -5.21 -9.80
N ARG A 112 18.11 -5.91 -9.00
CA ARG A 112 17.36 -7.10 -9.43
C ARG A 112 15.89 -6.82 -9.66
N VAL A 113 15.33 -5.77 -9.06
CA VAL A 113 13.90 -5.42 -9.20
C VAL A 113 13.75 -4.17 -10.06
N LEU A 114 14.35 -3.05 -9.64
CA LEU A 114 14.10 -1.76 -10.29
C LEU A 114 14.89 -1.59 -11.59
N ARG A 115 16.18 -1.90 -11.61
CA ARG A 115 17.03 -1.70 -12.79
C ARG A 115 16.51 -2.43 -14.04
N PRO A 116 16.11 -3.72 -13.99
CA PRO A 116 15.59 -4.40 -15.18
C PRO A 116 14.29 -3.78 -15.70
N LEU A 117 13.37 -3.43 -14.80
CA LEU A 117 12.11 -2.76 -15.13
C LEU A 117 12.40 -1.41 -15.83
N LEU A 118 13.15 -0.53 -15.18
CA LEU A 118 13.43 0.82 -15.66
C LEU A 118 14.19 0.81 -16.99
N ALA A 119 15.20 -0.07 -17.14
CA ALA A 119 15.98 -0.20 -18.36
C ALA A 119 15.15 -0.69 -19.55
N SER A 120 14.19 -1.59 -19.31
CA SER A 120 13.29 -2.10 -20.35
C SER A 120 12.25 -1.06 -20.76
N TRP A 121 11.63 -0.40 -19.79
CA TRP A 121 10.38 0.34 -20.03
C TRP A 121 10.55 1.83 -20.28
N HIS A 122 11.54 2.50 -19.69
CA HIS A 122 11.74 3.93 -19.96
C HIS A 122 11.98 4.23 -21.44
N PRO A 123 12.87 3.51 -22.17
CA PRO A 123 13.10 3.81 -23.57
C PRO A 123 11.85 3.54 -24.44
N ARG A 124 11.13 2.45 -24.15
CA ARG A 124 9.94 2.04 -24.90
C ARG A 124 8.81 3.05 -24.75
N LEU A 125 8.51 3.46 -23.52
CA LEU A 125 7.48 4.46 -23.26
C LEU A 125 7.85 5.81 -23.88
N THR A 126 9.13 6.21 -23.79
CA THR A 126 9.61 7.47 -24.39
C THR A 126 9.47 7.45 -25.92
N ALA A 127 9.81 6.34 -26.57
CA ALA A 127 9.63 6.18 -28.02
C ALA A 127 8.14 6.23 -28.42
N TYR A 128 7.24 5.66 -27.59
CA TYR A 128 5.81 5.75 -27.82
C TYR A 128 5.27 7.18 -27.68
N GLU A 129 5.61 7.87 -26.59
CA GLU A 129 5.19 9.25 -26.34
C GLU A 129 5.71 10.22 -27.42
N SER A 130 6.92 10.00 -27.94
CA SER A 130 7.50 10.85 -28.99
C SER A 130 6.73 10.84 -30.31
N ARG A 131 5.87 9.82 -30.52
CA ARG A 131 5.03 9.68 -31.71
C ARG A 131 3.64 10.30 -31.54
N ARG A 132 3.35 10.88 -30.37
CA ARG A 132 2.05 11.49 -30.08
C ARG A 132 1.79 12.67 -31.04
N PRO A 133 0.67 12.67 -31.78
CA PRO A 133 0.28 13.81 -32.60
C PRO A 133 0.05 15.07 -31.76
N GLU A 134 0.31 16.24 -32.34
CA GLU A 134 -0.01 17.51 -31.70
C GLU A 134 -1.52 17.61 -31.38
N GLY A 135 -1.85 18.10 -30.20
CA GLY A 135 -3.23 18.22 -29.73
C GLY A 135 -3.88 16.94 -29.22
N HIS A 136 -3.19 15.78 -29.30
CA HIS A 136 -3.70 14.55 -28.69
C HIS A 136 -3.42 14.52 -27.18
N ASP A 137 -4.43 14.15 -26.39
CA ASP A 137 -4.28 14.05 -24.94
C ASP A 137 -3.20 13.01 -24.57
N PRO A 138 -2.22 13.35 -23.69
CA PRO A 138 -1.15 12.42 -23.32
C PRO A 138 -1.64 11.16 -22.59
N VAL A 139 -2.72 11.26 -21.81
CA VAL A 139 -3.26 10.13 -21.03
C VAL A 139 -3.96 9.16 -21.97
N ASP A 140 -4.82 9.65 -22.84
CA ASP A 140 -5.49 8.81 -23.83
C ASP A 140 -4.49 8.19 -24.82
N TRP A 141 -3.46 8.96 -25.21
CA TRP A 141 -2.36 8.41 -25.99
C TRP A 141 -1.68 7.26 -25.25
N GLU A 142 -1.23 7.44 -24.01
CA GLU A 142 -0.58 6.37 -23.24
C GLU A 142 -1.48 5.14 -23.05
N ARG A 143 -2.78 5.34 -22.80
CA ARG A 143 -3.75 4.24 -22.66
C ARG A 143 -3.92 3.42 -23.92
N ALA A 144 -3.77 4.04 -25.10
CA ALA A 144 -3.82 3.34 -26.38
C ALA A 144 -2.54 2.54 -26.69
N TRP A 145 -1.51 2.61 -25.83
CA TRP A 145 -0.26 1.89 -26.04
C TRP A 145 -0.45 0.38 -25.91
N ASP A 146 -0.09 -0.37 -26.95
CA ASP A 146 -0.19 -1.83 -27.02
C ASP A 146 0.57 -2.56 -25.90
N GLN A 147 1.66 -1.97 -25.39
CA GLN A 147 2.45 -2.55 -24.31
C GLN A 147 2.03 -2.08 -22.91
N ALA A 148 1.07 -1.17 -22.78
CA ALA A 148 0.60 -0.68 -21.48
C ALA A 148 0.13 -1.81 -20.54
N PRO A 149 -0.66 -2.83 -20.98
CA PRO A 149 -1.05 -3.93 -20.10
C PRO A 149 0.14 -4.74 -19.57
N ALA A 150 1.16 -4.96 -20.40
CA ALA A 150 2.36 -5.69 -20.01
C ALA A 150 3.20 -4.90 -18.99
N LEU A 151 3.32 -3.59 -19.15
CA LEU A 151 3.97 -2.73 -18.17
C LEU A 151 3.18 -2.70 -16.84
N ARG A 152 1.85 -2.56 -16.89
CA ARG A 152 0.99 -2.59 -15.69
C ARG A 152 1.19 -3.90 -14.90
N ALA A 153 1.19 -5.04 -15.58
CA ALA A 153 1.43 -6.33 -14.93
C ALA A 153 2.79 -6.41 -14.22
N GLN A 154 3.85 -5.88 -14.84
CA GLN A 154 5.18 -5.84 -14.21
C GLN A 154 5.26 -4.82 -13.06
N LEU A 155 4.58 -3.68 -13.16
CA LEU A 155 4.47 -2.71 -12.08
C LEU A 155 3.76 -3.32 -10.86
N THR A 156 2.68 -4.08 -11.07
CA THR A 156 2.00 -4.80 -9.98
C THR A 156 2.93 -5.79 -9.28
N GLU A 157 3.75 -6.51 -10.05
CA GLU A 157 4.70 -7.46 -9.47
C GLU A 157 5.82 -6.76 -8.68
N VAL A 158 6.38 -5.68 -9.21
CA VAL A 158 7.33 -4.83 -8.47
C VAL A 158 6.70 -4.26 -7.19
N ARG A 159 5.45 -3.81 -7.26
CA ARG A 159 4.69 -3.30 -6.10
C ARG A 159 4.63 -4.34 -4.98
N ARG A 160 4.30 -5.60 -5.29
CA ARG A 160 4.27 -6.69 -4.28
C ARG A 160 5.63 -6.85 -3.58
N THR A 161 6.72 -6.84 -4.35
CA THR A 161 8.07 -6.92 -3.80
C THR A 161 8.39 -5.72 -2.90
N LEU A 162 8.04 -4.50 -3.32
CA LEU A 162 8.29 -3.28 -2.54
C LEU A 162 7.43 -3.22 -1.27
N SER A 163 6.17 -3.67 -1.31
CA SER A 163 5.31 -3.79 -0.14
C SER A 163 5.84 -4.84 0.85
N SER A 164 6.38 -5.96 0.36
CA SER A 164 7.05 -6.95 1.21
C SER A 164 8.28 -6.35 1.90
N LEU A 165 9.13 -5.65 1.15
CA LEU A 165 10.27 -4.93 1.71
C LEU A 165 9.81 -3.92 2.78
N ALA A 166 8.78 -3.11 2.51
CA ALA A 166 8.27 -2.13 3.45
C ALA A 166 7.85 -2.78 4.79
N ARG A 167 7.15 -3.92 4.75
CA ARG A 167 6.77 -4.67 5.97
C ARG A 167 7.98 -5.24 6.71
N THR A 168 9.05 -5.65 6.01
CA THR A 168 10.30 -6.06 6.66
C THR A 168 10.98 -4.86 7.35
N LEU A 169 11.07 -3.72 6.66
CA LEU A 169 11.72 -2.51 7.20
C LEU A 169 10.96 -1.93 8.39
N GLN A 170 9.62 -1.95 8.36
CA GLN A 170 8.76 -1.59 9.48
C GLN A 170 9.12 -2.39 10.75
N LYS A 171 9.27 -3.71 10.61
CA LYS A 171 9.64 -4.60 11.75
C LYS A 171 11.03 -4.29 12.27
N VAL A 172 12.00 -3.98 11.40
CA VAL A 172 13.35 -3.60 11.80
C VAL A 172 13.38 -2.28 12.55
N ALA A 173 12.65 -1.29 12.04
CA ALA A 173 12.55 0.04 12.61
C ALA A 173 11.72 0.08 13.91
N ASP A 174 10.96 -0.99 14.21
CA ASP A 174 10.08 -1.10 15.38
C ASP A 174 9.04 0.03 15.43
N VAL A 175 8.37 0.27 14.29
CA VAL A 175 7.40 1.35 14.11
C VAL A 175 5.99 0.81 13.80
N SER A 176 4.99 1.66 14.02
CA SER A 176 3.60 1.38 13.68
C SER A 176 3.40 1.12 12.20
N ASP A 177 2.33 0.37 11.88
CA ASP A 177 1.94 0.13 10.49
C ASP A 177 1.33 1.41 9.88
N LEU A 178 2.08 2.01 8.97
CA LEU A 178 1.67 3.12 8.11
C LEU A 178 1.21 2.65 6.72
N ILE A 179 1.27 1.36 6.43
CA ILE A 179 0.73 0.77 5.19
C ILE A 179 -0.78 0.59 5.37
N ASP A 180 -1.17 -0.05 6.46
CA ASP A 180 -2.57 -0.34 6.80
C ASP A 180 -3.00 0.51 8.00
N LEU A 181 -3.20 1.81 7.78
CA LEU A 181 -3.53 2.76 8.86
C LEU A 181 -4.81 2.34 9.58
N PRO A 182 -4.76 2.00 10.88
CA PRO A 182 -5.95 1.64 11.62
C PRO A 182 -6.86 2.86 11.78
N ALA A 183 -8.17 2.68 11.54
CA ALA A 183 -9.14 3.70 11.87
C ALA A 183 -9.05 4.06 13.37
N PRO A 184 -9.11 5.35 13.75
CA PRO A 184 -9.13 5.74 15.14
C PRO A 184 -10.27 5.00 15.85
N ARG A 185 -9.94 4.23 16.89
CA ARG A 185 -10.98 3.65 17.74
C ARG A 185 -11.67 4.82 18.44
N SER A 186 -12.93 5.09 18.07
CA SER A 186 -13.77 5.98 18.87
C SER A 186 -13.71 5.49 20.32
N PRO A 187 -13.41 6.34 21.31
CA PRO A 187 -13.57 5.96 22.70
C PRO A 187 -15.02 5.54 22.87
N GLY A 188 -15.26 4.24 23.05
CA GLY A 188 -16.60 3.73 23.29
C GLY A 188 -17.20 4.51 24.45
N LEU A 189 -18.46 4.95 24.30
CA LEU A 189 -19.26 5.42 25.42
C LEU A 189 -19.03 4.42 26.55
N GLY A 190 -18.39 4.91 27.62
CA GLY A 190 -18.18 4.14 28.83
C GLY A 190 -19.51 3.52 29.23
N ALA A 191 -19.45 2.26 29.62
CA ALA A 191 -20.55 1.54 30.23
C ALA A 191 -21.10 2.38 31.40
N ASP A 192 -22.14 3.17 31.12
CA ASP A 192 -23.00 3.70 32.14
C ASP A 192 -23.82 2.51 32.66
N ARG A 193 -23.32 1.87 33.72
CA ARG A 193 -24.16 1.06 34.59
C ARG A 193 -25.07 2.03 35.35
N GLY A 194 -26.04 2.56 34.63
CA GLY A 194 -27.19 3.25 35.19
C GLY A 194 -27.96 2.25 36.03
N THR A 195 -27.85 2.39 37.34
CA THR A 195 -28.78 1.78 38.28
C THR A 195 -30.19 2.26 37.92
N PRO A 196 -31.18 1.38 37.70
CA PRO A 196 -32.51 1.86 37.35
C PRO A 196 -33.13 2.58 38.56
N PRO A 197 -33.73 3.77 38.40
CA PRO A 197 -34.39 4.44 39.51
C PRO A 197 -35.64 3.64 39.93
N ARG A 198 -35.87 3.62 41.24
CA ARG A 198 -36.98 2.91 41.87
C ARG A 198 -38.33 3.44 41.38
N ARG A 199 -39.18 2.49 40.99
CA ARG A 199 -40.60 2.62 40.66
C ARG A 199 -41.36 3.38 41.76
N PHE A 200 -41.80 4.60 41.46
CA PHE A 200 -42.91 5.24 42.19
C PHE A 200 -44.21 4.92 41.47
N GLU A 201 -45.19 4.44 42.23
CA GLU A 201 -46.44 3.88 41.74
C GLU A 201 -47.60 4.89 41.88
N ARG A 202 -48.58 4.76 40.95
CA ARG A 202 -49.94 5.35 40.90
C ARG A 202 -50.00 6.80 40.35
N ILE A 203 -50.92 7.19 39.47
CA ILE A 203 -52.38 6.96 39.40
C ILE A 203 -52.91 7.05 37.93
N LEU A 204 -53.92 6.22 37.63
CA LEU A 204 -55.01 6.23 36.61
C LEU A 204 -55.15 7.49 35.73
N THR A 205 -55.53 7.47 34.43
CA THR A 205 -56.83 6.97 33.91
C THR A 205 -56.89 7.08 32.36
N ALA A 206 -57.64 6.16 31.73
CA ALA A 206 -58.55 6.36 30.60
C ALA A 206 -58.10 6.25 29.10
N ARG A 207 -58.90 5.42 28.40
CA ARG A 207 -59.34 5.42 26.97
C ARG A 207 -58.52 4.67 25.91
N SER A 208 -58.87 3.38 25.78
CA SER A 208 -59.67 2.79 24.69
C SER A 208 -59.50 3.23 23.22
N ARG A 209 -59.34 2.18 22.38
CA ARG A 209 -59.72 1.94 20.96
C ARG A 209 -58.77 2.49 19.89
N GLU A 210 -58.03 1.64 19.18
CA GLU A 210 -58.45 0.72 18.10
C GLU A 210 -59.05 1.39 16.87
N THR A 211 -58.25 1.44 15.80
CA THR A 211 -58.62 1.40 14.37
C THR A 211 -57.26 1.34 13.63
N GLY A 212 -56.89 0.39 12.76
CA GLY A 212 -57.63 -0.53 11.91
C GLY A 212 -57.34 -0.17 10.45
N ALA A 213 -56.35 -0.81 9.80
CA ALA A 213 -56.22 -0.84 8.33
C ALA A 213 -55.24 -1.93 7.83
N ARG A 214 -55.73 -2.81 6.94
CA ARG A 214 -55.01 -3.84 6.16
C ARG A 214 -54.30 -3.22 4.95
N PRO A 215 -53.26 -3.86 4.37
CA PRO A 215 -52.86 -3.59 2.99
C PRO A 215 -53.43 -4.64 2.00
N GLU A 216 -54.03 -4.12 0.92
CA GLU A 216 -54.52 -4.88 -0.24
C GLU A 216 -53.40 -5.28 -1.22
N ARG A 217 -53.63 -6.40 -1.91
CA ARG A 217 -52.83 -6.95 -3.01
C ARG A 217 -53.22 -6.27 -4.31
N PHE A 218 -52.24 -6.00 -5.19
CA PHE A 218 -52.51 -5.71 -6.60
C PHE A 218 -51.74 -6.69 -7.50
N ARG A 219 -52.47 -7.41 -8.37
CA ARG A 219 -51.95 -8.30 -9.41
C ARG A 219 -52.37 -7.75 -10.78
N ARG A 220 -51.37 -7.69 -11.67
CA ARG A 220 -51.35 -7.97 -13.14
C ARG A 220 -52.40 -7.33 -14.07
N THR A 221 -51.88 -6.84 -15.20
CA THR A 221 -52.32 -7.30 -16.54
C THR A 221 -51.26 -7.11 -17.63
N LYS A 222 -51.21 -8.10 -18.54
CA LYS A 222 -50.56 -8.16 -19.86
C LYS A 222 -51.54 -7.64 -20.94
N LEU A 223 -51.01 -7.13 -22.05
CA LEU A 223 -51.51 -7.17 -23.46
C LEU A 223 -50.38 -6.59 -24.34
N GLY A 224 -49.98 -7.03 -25.55
CA GLY A 224 -50.41 -8.07 -26.48
C GLY A 224 -50.60 -7.52 -27.92
N CYS A 225 -49.81 -8.02 -28.90
CA CYS A 225 -49.91 -7.90 -30.39
C CYS A 225 -49.57 -6.57 -31.10
N GLY A 226 -48.97 -6.50 -32.31
CA GLY A 226 -48.48 -7.51 -33.26
C GLY A 226 -48.09 -6.94 -34.66
N HIS A 227 -47.50 -7.81 -35.51
CA HIS A 227 -47.45 -7.86 -37.00
C HIS A 227 -46.37 -7.13 -37.88
N ALA A 228 -45.47 -7.97 -38.44
CA ALA A 228 -45.02 -8.19 -39.84
C ALA A 228 -44.78 -7.06 -40.87
N LEU A 229 -43.63 -7.10 -41.60
CA LEU A 229 -43.53 -7.42 -43.04
C LEU A 229 -42.07 -7.43 -43.59
N ARG A 230 -41.94 -8.02 -44.79
CA ARG A 230 -40.78 -8.56 -45.54
C ARG A 230 -39.95 -7.55 -46.37
N THR A 231 -38.72 -8.01 -46.70
CA THR A 231 -37.92 -7.88 -47.95
C THR A 231 -37.50 -6.53 -48.53
N GLY A 232 -36.20 -6.48 -48.86
CA GLY A 232 -35.52 -5.53 -49.76
C GLY A 232 -34.03 -5.80 -49.70
#